data_AF-A0A2T7VXG6-F1
#
_entry.id   AF-A0A2T7VXG6-F1
#
_cell.length_a   1.000
_cell.length_b   1.000
_cell.length_c   1.000
_cell.angle_alpha   90.00
_cell.angle_beta   90.00
_cell.angle_gamma   90.00
#
_symmetry.space_group_name_H-M   'P 1'
#
loop_
_entity.id
_entity.type
_entity.pdbx_description
1 polymer ?
#
loop_
_entity_poly.entity_id
_entity_poly.type
_entity_poly.pdbx_seq_one_letter_code
_entity_poly.pdbx_strand_id
1 'polypeptide(L)'
;MGINGEQARVLITVKASPQPSAKYGDTVCVAGLRIDTESPHWVRLYPVPFRWLESGSQFVKYDIIDLQIKRRLQDSRLESYVPDTQSIQVIEHLDDWSDRGPYMNTLSTTTTCRLMRDAERDHAAPSLGMVHVRDLVGFELDAHPGWTPAEEAKIAQAMMTSELDLFGTSSQPARLRPPRLKLRYRYVCEESGCPSHQGLNLDWELTALQNRHHGESLARLREIVEDRFVRMMFEERRLTSFFMGNFEAAIKRAKFSVLGTYYPPRGVASAVPLF
;
A
#
# COMPACT_ATOMS: atom_id res chain seq x y z
N MET A 1 16.18 26.35 -12.00
CA MET A 1 15.10 26.61 -11.02
C MET A 1 14.87 25.31 -10.27
N GLY A 2 15.24 25.25 -9.00
CA GLY A 2 14.96 24.06 -8.18
C GLY A 2 13.46 23.92 -8.04
N ILE A 3 12.92 22.72 -8.31
CA ILE A 3 11.52 22.42 -8.03
C ILE A 3 11.39 22.47 -6.50
N ASN A 4 10.80 23.55 -5.99
CA ASN A 4 10.47 23.67 -4.57
C ASN A 4 9.49 22.54 -4.21
N GLY A 5 9.62 22.02 -2.99
CA GLY A 5 8.61 21.11 -2.45
C GLY A 5 7.25 21.78 -2.47
N GLU A 6 6.20 21.01 -2.69
CA GLU A 6 4.82 21.45 -2.52
C GLU A 6 4.24 20.84 -1.24
N GLN A 7 3.41 21.60 -0.55
CA GLN A 7 2.60 21.06 0.55
C GLN A 7 1.50 20.18 -0.05
N ALA A 8 1.24 19.03 0.58
CA ALA A 8 0.13 18.16 0.23
C ALA A 8 -0.57 17.66 1.50
N ARG A 9 -1.89 17.50 1.40
CA ARG A 9 -2.69 16.75 2.37
C ARG A 9 -3.09 15.42 1.77
N VAL A 10 -2.69 14.33 2.41
CA VAL A 10 -2.85 12.98 1.87
C VAL A 10 -3.60 12.08 2.84
N LEU A 11 -4.74 11.53 2.40
CA LEU A 11 -5.39 10.41 3.07
C LEU A 11 -4.67 9.11 2.69
N ILE A 12 -3.97 8.50 3.65
CA ILE A 12 -3.21 7.27 3.43
C ILE A 12 -4.16 6.09 3.26
N THR A 13 -4.07 5.39 2.14
CA THR A 13 -4.90 4.19 1.88
C THR A 13 -4.08 2.93 1.68
N VAL A 14 -2.77 3.08 1.44
CA VAL A 14 -1.85 2.00 1.12
C VAL A 14 -0.54 2.16 1.89
N LYS A 15 -0.11 1.08 2.53
CA LYS A 15 1.29 0.89 2.93
C LYS A 15 1.72 -0.50 2.45
N ALA A 16 2.68 -0.55 1.54
CA ALA A 16 3.20 -1.82 1.05
C ALA A 16 4.09 -2.51 2.10
N SER A 17 4.22 -3.83 2.03
CA SER A 17 5.15 -4.60 2.87
C SER A 17 6.58 -4.06 2.74
N PRO A 18 7.27 -3.78 3.87
CA PRO A 18 8.63 -3.24 3.85
C PRO A 18 9.59 -4.10 3.03
N GLN A 19 10.45 -3.45 2.25
CA GLN A 19 11.48 -4.09 1.44
C GLN A 19 12.89 -3.70 1.93
N PRO A 20 13.84 -4.64 2.03
CA PRO A 20 15.21 -4.34 2.41
C PRO A 20 15.89 -3.30 1.50
N SER A 21 16.55 -2.32 2.12
CA SER A 21 17.18 -1.20 1.43
C SER A 21 18.58 -0.96 1.98
N ALA A 22 19.58 -0.92 1.10
CA ALA A 22 20.96 -0.60 1.49
C ALA A 22 21.08 0.84 2.02
N LYS A 23 20.26 1.77 1.49
CA LYS A 23 20.34 3.20 1.82
C LYS A 23 19.54 3.59 3.05
N TYR A 24 18.41 2.92 3.29
CA TYR A 24 17.40 3.34 4.27
C TYR A 24 17.10 2.26 5.33
N GLY A 25 17.86 1.17 5.32
CA GLY A 25 17.57 -0.06 6.05
C GLY A 25 16.41 -0.86 5.47
N ASP A 26 15.22 -0.27 5.48
CA ASP A 26 14.08 -0.76 4.72
C ASP A 26 13.22 0.39 4.22
N THR A 27 12.50 0.16 3.13
CA THR A 27 11.59 1.15 2.55
C THR A 27 10.23 0.56 2.30
N VAL A 28 9.24 1.44 2.39
CA VAL A 28 7.84 1.16 2.13
C VAL A 28 7.40 2.09 1.01
N CYS A 29 6.59 1.54 0.09
CA CYS A 29 5.80 2.36 -0.79
C CYS A 29 4.51 2.73 -0.07
N VAL A 30 4.28 4.02 0.10
CA VAL A 30 3.02 4.53 0.64
C VAL A 30 2.22 5.13 -0.51
N ALA A 31 0.92 4.95 -0.49
CA ALA A 31 0.02 5.59 -1.45
C ALA A 31 -1.24 6.06 -0.73
N GLY A 32 -1.86 7.09 -1.30
CA GLY A 32 -3.03 7.73 -0.73
C GLY A 32 -3.70 8.64 -1.73
N LEU A 33 -4.73 9.32 -1.27
CA LEU A 33 -5.45 10.33 -2.02
C LEU A 33 -4.96 11.71 -1.57
N ARG A 34 -4.53 12.55 -2.50
CA ARG A 34 -4.35 13.97 -2.25
C ARG A 34 -5.72 14.62 -2.18
N ILE A 35 -6.06 15.25 -1.05
CA ILE A 35 -7.41 15.74 -0.74
C ILE A 35 -7.48 17.26 -0.51
N ASP A 36 -6.36 17.97 -0.64
CA ASP A 36 -6.27 19.45 -0.63
C ASP A 36 -6.51 20.09 -2.01
N THR A 37 -7.02 19.33 -2.98
CA THR A 37 -7.28 19.79 -4.36
C THR A 37 -8.75 19.61 -4.73
N GLU A 38 -9.24 20.34 -5.74
CA GLU A 38 -10.64 20.30 -6.18
C GLU A 38 -11.20 18.88 -6.39
N SER A 39 -10.36 17.97 -6.92
CA SER A 39 -10.70 16.57 -7.08
C SER A 39 -9.65 15.66 -6.43
N PRO A 40 -10.05 14.72 -5.56
CA PRO A 40 -9.11 13.74 -5.00
C PRO A 40 -8.42 12.91 -6.08
N HIS A 41 -7.11 12.77 -5.98
CA HIS A 41 -6.33 11.96 -6.91
C HIS A 41 -5.22 11.20 -6.22
N TRP A 42 -4.75 10.15 -6.87
CA TRP A 42 -3.72 9.27 -6.33
C TRP A 42 -2.37 9.96 -6.22
N VAL A 43 -1.69 9.73 -5.10
CA VAL A 43 -0.28 10.05 -4.90
C VAL A 43 0.46 8.83 -4.37
N ARG A 44 1.68 8.63 -4.85
CA ARG A 44 2.63 7.62 -4.41
C ARG A 44 3.79 8.33 -3.73
N LEU A 45 4.03 7.98 -2.47
CA LEU A 45 5.17 8.46 -1.69
C LEU A 45 6.21 7.34 -1.65
N TYR A 46 7.37 7.59 -2.28
CA TYR A 46 8.46 6.63 -2.31
C TYR A 46 9.83 7.30 -2.51
N PRO A 47 10.88 6.86 -1.81
CA PRO A 47 10.87 5.86 -0.73
C PRO A 47 10.44 6.45 0.62
N VAL A 48 9.71 5.67 1.43
CA VAL A 48 9.43 6.01 2.84
C VAL A 48 10.17 5.04 3.76
N PRO A 49 11.17 5.48 4.55
CA PRO A 49 11.83 4.65 5.57
C PRO A 49 10.93 4.50 6.81
N PHE A 50 9.69 4.05 6.64
CA PHE A 50 8.61 4.21 7.63
C PHE A 50 8.97 3.67 9.03
N ARG A 51 9.62 2.50 9.09
CA ARG A 51 9.98 1.84 10.36
C ARG A 51 11.04 2.61 11.15
N TRP A 52 11.77 3.48 10.47
CA TRP A 52 12.86 4.29 10.99
C TRP A 52 12.45 5.74 11.29
N LEU A 53 11.19 6.10 11.00
CA LEU A 53 10.63 7.39 11.38
C LEU A 53 10.51 7.49 12.90
N GLU A 54 10.63 8.71 13.42
CA GLU A 54 10.30 9.02 14.81
C GLU A 54 8.82 8.72 15.08
N SER A 55 8.49 8.35 16.32
CA SER A 55 7.14 7.89 16.68
C SER A 55 6.02 8.85 16.29
N GLY A 56 6.24 10.17 16.39
CA GLY A 56 5.26 11.20 16.00
C GLY A 56 5.05 11.37 14.49
N SER A 57 5.95 10.82 13.67
CA SER A 57 5.86 10.84 12.20
C SER A 57 5.38 9.51 11.62
N GLN A 58 5.12 8.50 12.47
CA GLN A 58 4.52 7.24 12.04
C GLN A 58 3.00 7.37 11.96
N PHE A 59 2.43 6.85 10.88
CA PHE A 59 1.00 6.91 10.57
C PHE A 59 0.45 5.53 10.18
N VAL A 60 -0.84 5.30 10.40
CA VAL A 60 -1.54 4.08 10.01
C VAL A 60 -2.37 4.29 8.74
N LYS A 61 -2.96 3.21 8.24
CA LYS A 61 -3.87 3.27 7.09
C LYS A 61 -5.12 4.04 7.53
N TYR A 62 -5.59 4.95 6.68
CA TYR A 62 -6.67 5.92 6.91
C TYR A 62 -6.33 7.11 7.82
N ASP A 63 -5.05 7.36 8.10
CA ASP A 63 -4.63 8.67 8.60
C ASP A 63 -4.67 9.71 7.47
N ILE A 64 -5.08 10.93 7.82
CA ILE A 64 -4.85 12.12 7.02
C ILE A 64 -3.55 12.75 7.52
N ILE A 65 -2.61 12.94 6.60
CA ILE A 65 -1.31 13.56 6.90
C ILE A 65 -1.08 14.81 6.06
N ASP A 66 -0.41 15.79 6.66
CA ASP A 66 0.17 16.93 5.96
C ASP A 66 1.68 16.70 5.82
N LEU A 67 2.23 16.96 4.64
CA LEU A 67 3.67 16.85 4.38
C LEU A 67 4.11 17.66 3.14
N GLN A 68 5.41 17.91 3.05
CA GLN A 68 6.06 18.41 1.86
C GLN A 68 6.43 17.26 0.92
N ILE A 69 6.12 17.40 -0.37
CA ILE A 69 6.42 16.40 -1.40
C ILE A 69 7.17 17.03 -2.58
N LYS A 70 8.02 16.25 -3.25
CA LYS A 70 8.74 16.65 -4.46
C LYS A 70 8.54 15.62 -5.56
N ARG A 71 8.27 16.06 -6.78
CA ARG A 71 8.11 15.16 -7.93
C ARG A 71 9.36 14.29 -8.12
N ARG A 72 9.17 12.97 -8.24
CA ARG A 72 10.27 12.01 -8.46
C ARG A 72 10.59 11.89 -9.95
N LEU A 73 11.60 12.62 -10.42
CA LEU A 73 11.96 12.68 -11.85
C LEU A 73 12.48 11.37 -12.45
N GLN A 74 13.02 10.46 -11.61
CA GLN A 74 13.46 9.13 -12.05
C GLN A 74 12.28 8.16 -12.28
N ASP A 75 11.06 8.58 -11.98
CA ASP A 75 9.85 7.78 -12.14
C ASP A 75 8.90 8.41 -13.15
N SER A 76 8.64 7.71 -14.25
CA SER A 76 7.72 8.18 -15.28
C SER A 76 6.27 8.30 -14.81
N ARG A 77 5.88 7.63 -13.71
CA ARG A 77 4.52 7.67 -13.15
C ARG A 77 4.24 9.05 -12.59
N LEU A 78 3.22 9.73 -13.09
CA LEU A 78 2.90 11.12 -12.77
C LEU A 78 2.64 11.32 -11.27
N GLU A 79 2.06 10.32 -10.62
CA GLU A 79 1.73 10.32 -9.21
C GLU A 79 2.92 10.00 -8.27
N SER A 80 4.14 9.81 -8.78
CA SER A 80 5.31 9.47 -7.94
C SER A 80 5.99 10.70 -7.32
N TYR A 81 6.06 10.73 -6.00
CA TYR A 81 6.68 11.80 -5.23
C TYR A 81 7.66 11.25 -4.19
N VAL A 82 8.71 12.02 -3.91
CA VAL A 82 9.59 11.84 -2.77
C VAL A 82 9.05 12.70 -1.63
N PRO A 83 8.64 12.11 -0.50
CA PRO A 83 8.21 12.87 0.66
C PRO A 83 9.42 13.43 1.43
N ASP A 84 9.25 14.60 2.02
CA ASP A 84 10.10 15.07 3.10
C ASP A 84 9.58 14.48 4.41
N THR A 85 10.27 13.45 4.91
CA THR A 85 9.82 12.69 6.08
C THR A 85 9.84 13.49 7.38
N GLN A 86 10.64 14.56 7.45
CA GLN A 86 10.70 15.42 8.64
C GLN A 86 9.51 16.38 8.72
N SER A 87 8.80 16.58 7.60
CA SER A 87 7.63 17.46 7.53
C SER A 87 6.31 16.74 7.80
N ILE A 88 6.32 15.42 8.03
CA ILE A 88 5.11 14.63 8.23
C ILE A 88 4.41 15.04 9.53
N GLN A 89 3.15 15.42 9.40
CA GLN A 89 2.24 15.69 10.52
C GLN A 89 0.98 14.84 10.35
N VAL A 90 0.66 14.02 11.35
CA VAL A 90 -0.61 13.27 11.40
C VAL A 90 -1.69 14.21 11.93
N ILE A 91 -2.72 14.45 11.12
CA ILE A 91 -3.79 15.41 11.42
C ILE A 91 -4.92 14.72 12.17
N GLU A 92 -5.41 13.61 11.62
CA GLU A 92 -6.48 12.81 12.21
C GLU A 92 -6.47 11.38 11.65
N HIS A 93 -7.17 10.48 12.33
CA HIS A 93 -7.41 9.12 11.88
C HIS A 93 -8.90 8.92 11.58
N LEU A 94 -9.21 8.29 10.44
CA LEU A 94 -10.60 7.94 10.09
C LEU A 94 -10.90 6.51 10.59
N ASP A 95 -11.48 6.44 11.80
CA ASP A 95 -11.77 5.19 12.51
C ASP A 95 -12.81 4.32 11.78
N ASP A 96 -13.95 4.90 11.43
CA ASP A 96 -15.09 4.15 10.91
C ASP A 96 -15.22 4.19 9.39
N TRP A 97 -15.97 3.23 8.85
CA TRP A 97 -16.26 3.20 7.41
C TRP A 97 -17.01 4.45 6.95
N SER A 98 -17.89 5.00 7.79
CA SER A 98 -18.64 6.23 7.51
C SER A 98 -17.73 7.45 7.35
N ASP A 99 -16.61 7.50 8.07
CA ASP A 99 -15.69 8.64 8.01
C ASP A 99 -14.82 8.59 6.75
N ARG A 100 -14.53 7.36 6.29
CA ARG A 100 -13.78 7.09 5.05
C ARG A 100 -14.63 7.27 3.80
N GLY A 101 -15.93 6.96 3.91
CA GLY A 101 -16.89 6.96 2.80
C GLY A 101 -16.87 8.24 1.96
N PRO A 102 -16.95 9.44 2.56
CA PRO A 102 -16.92 10.71 1.82
C PRO A 102 -15.73 10.84 0.86
N TYR A 103 -14.53 10.38 1.26
CA TYR A 103 -13.34 10.45 0.42
C TYR A 103 -13.27 9.32 -0.62
N MET A 104 -13.68 8.11 -0.23
CA MET A 104 -13.59 6.93 -1.10
C MET A 104 -14.68 6.94 -2.17
N ASN A 105 -15.89 7.40 -1.85
CA ASN A 105 -17.03 7.39 -2.77
C ASN A 105 -16.92 8.47 -3.86
N THR A 106 -16.15 9.54 -3.62
CA THR A 106 -15.84 10.56 -4.63
C THR A 106 -14.68 10.18 -5.54
N LEU A 107 -13.90 9.16 -5.18
CA LEU A 107 -12.76 8.73 -5.95
C LEU A 107 -13.21 8.00 -7.22
N SER A 108 -12.75 8.48 -8.37
CA SER A 108 -12.93 7.78 -9.64
C SER A 108 -12.38 6.35 -9.58
N THR A 109 -13.26 5.38 -9.75
CA THR A 109 -12.92 3.96 -9.82
C THR A 109 -12.42 3.59 -11.22
N THR A 110 -11.71 2.47 -11.31
CA THR A 110 -11.19 1.92 -12.57
C THR A 110 -11.28 0.39 -12.56
N THR A 111 -10.79 -0.25 -13.61
CA THR A 111 -10.72 -1.70 -13.73
C THR A 111 -9.27 -2.15 -13.86
N THR A 112 -8.94 -3.36 -13.40
CA THR A 112 -7.60 -3.92 -13.61
C THR A 112 -7.31 -4.11 -15.10
N CYS A 113 -8.31 -4.52 -15.89
CA CYS A 113 -8.21 -4.58 -17.36
C CYS A 113 -7.77 -3.24 -17.97
N ARG A 114 -8.40 -2.12 -17.58
CA ARG A 114 -8.04 -0.78 -18.06
C ARG A 114 -6.64 -0.38 -17.61
N LEU A 115 -6.33 -0.53 -16.32
CA LEU A 115 -5.02 -0.23 -15.76
C LEU A 115 -3.88 -0.96 -16.52
N MET A 116 -4.06 -2.25 -16.79
CA MET A 116 -3.07 -3.06 -17.53
C MET A 116 -2.93 -2.56 -18.98
N ARG A 117 -4.05 -2.40 -19.69
CA ARG A 117 -4.06 -1.96 -21.10
C ARG A 117 -3.46 -0.56 -21.28
N ASP A 118 -3.76 0.37 -20.37
CA ASP A 118 -3.22 1.74 -20.44
C ASP A 118 -1.71 1.72 -20.16
N ALA A 119 -1.26 0.93 -19.17
CA ALA A 119 0.16 0.77 -18.83
C ALA A 119 0.99 0.01 -19.87
N GLU A 120 0.38 -0.83 -20.71
CA GLU A 120 1.02 -1.44 -21.89
C GLU A 120 1.28 -0.44 -23.00
N ARG A 121 0.40 0.57 -23.14
CA ARG A 121 0.48 1.58 -24.21
C ARG A 121 1.38 2.74 -23.82
N ASP A 122 1.30 3.17 -22.57
CA ASP A 122 2.02 4.32 -22.06
C ASP A 122 2.59 4.02 -20.67
N HIS A 123 3.91 4.13 -20.54
CA HIS A 123 4.57 3.96 -19.25
C HIS A 123 4.20 5.06 -18.24
N ALA A 124 3.68 6.22 -18.67
CA ALA A 124 3.19 7.28 -17.81
C ALA A 124 1.71 7.13 -17.42
N ALA A 125 1.01 6.11 -17.92
CA ALA A 125 -0.37 5.81 -17.55
C ALA A 125 -0.53 5.58 -16.03
N PRO A 126 -1.74 5.76 -15.48
CA PRO A 126 -2.02 5.57 -14.06
C PRO A 126 -1.48 4.23 -13.53
N SER A 127 -0.69 4.32 -12.46
CA SER A 127 -0.08 3.18 -11.79
C SER A 127 -0.73 2.79 -10.48
N LEU A 128 -1.73 3.57 -10.07
CA LEU A 128 -2.56 3.37 -8.88
C LEU A 128 -4.03 3.46 -9.29
N GLY A 129 -4.88 2.73 -8.58
CA GLY A 129 -6.32 2.81 -8.81
C GLY A 129 -7.11 2.04 -7.78
N MET A 130 -8.35 2.48 -7.53
CA MET A 130 -9.34 1.70 -6.80
C MET A 130 -10.13 0.86 -7.81
N VAL A 131 -10.10 -0.46 -7.64
CA VAL A 131 -10.78 -1.41 -8.52
C VAL A 131 -11.80 -2.20 -7.71
N HIS A 132 -13.07 -2.07 -8.06
CA HIS A 132 -14.12 -2.93 -7.50
C HIS A 132 -13.90 -4.39 -7.94
N VAL A 133 -13.99 -5.30 -6.97
CA VAL A 133 -13.94 -6.73 -7.21
C VAL A 133 -15.35 -7.21 -7.44
N ARG A 134 -15.66 -7.59 -8.69
CA ARG A 134 -16.96 -8.15 -9.03
C ARG A 134 -17.14 -9.50 -8.36
N ASP A 135 -16.16 -10.38 -8.55
CA ASP A 135 -16.14 -11.73 -8.00
C ASP A 135 -14.74 -12.12 -7.55
N LEU A 136 -14.62 -12.64 -6.33
CA LEU A 136 -13.42 -13.35 -5.89
C LEU A 136 -13.54 -14.82 -6.33
N VAL A 137 -12.78 -15.20 -7.36
CA VAL A 137 -12.79 -16.55 -7.93
C VAL A 137 -12.04 -17.54 -7.05
N GLY A 138 -11.02 -17.08 -6.35
CA GLY A 138 -10.26 -17.90 -5.41
C GLY A 138 -9.03 -17.19 -4.87
N PHE A 139 -8.24 -17.89 -4.07
CA PHE A 139 -6.99 -17.37 -3.52
C PHE A 139 -5.99 -18.52 -3.29
N GLU A 140 -4.71 -18.15 -3.22
CA GLU A 140 -3.59 -19.08 -2.99
C GLU A 140 -2.75 -18.56 -1.83
N LEU A 141 -2.47 -19.44 -0.84
CA LEU A 141 -1.60 -19.16 0.31
C LEU A 141 -0.35 -20.05 0.30
N ASP A 142 0.71 -19.52 -0.31
CA ASP A 142 2.00 -20.20 -0.42
C ASP A 142 2.96 -19.79 0.69
N ALA A 143 3.93 -20.65 1.00
CA ALA A 143 5.05 -20.27 1.84
C ALA A 143 5.89 -19.17 1.15
N HIS A 144 6.30 -18.17 1.92
CA HIS A 144 7.27 -17.18 1.45
C HIS A 144 8.67 -17.81 1.46
N PRO A 145 9.50 -17.63 0.41
CA PRO A 145 10.85 -18.21 0.34
C PRO A 145 11.87 -17.59 1.31
N GLY A 146 11.43 -16.77 2.27
CA GLY A 146 12.32 -15.94 3.08
C GLY A 146 13.01 -14.82 2.30
N TRP A 147 13.98 -14.17 2.95
CA TRP A 147 14.88 -13.21 2.32
C TRP A 147 16.02 -13.91 1.61
N THR A 148 16.43 -13.37 0.47
CA THR A 148 17.66 -13.78 -0.21
C THR A 148 18.90 -13.38 0.61
N PRO A 149 20.07 -14.00 0.38
CA PRO A 149 21.31 -13.61 1.07
C PRO A 149 21.66 -12.12 0.90
N ALA A 150 21.39 -11.56 -0.28
CA ALA A 150 21.62 -10.13 -0.56
C ALA A 150 20.66 -9.22 0.21
N GLU A 151 19.41 -9.65 0.44
CA GLU A 151 18.43 -8.93 1.26
C GLU A 151 18.79 -9.00 2.74
N GLU A 152 19.19 -10.16 3.24
CA GLU A 152 19.69 -10.33 4.61
C GLU A 152 20.93 -9.46 4.87
N ALA A 153 21.85 -9.38 3.91
CA ALA A 153 23.03 -8.51 4.03
C ALA A 153 22.66 -7.03 4.19
N LYS A 154 21.65 -6.54 3.44
CA LYS A 154 21.14 -5.16 3.59
C LYS A 154 20.52 -4.93 4.97
N ILE A 155 19.74 -5.89 5.46
CA ILE A 155 19.12 -5.80 6.80
C ILE A 155 20.22 -5.78 7.87
N ALA A 156 21.20 -6.67 7.79
CA ALA A 156 22.29 -6.75 8.75
C ALA A 156 23.12 -5.45 8.76
N GLN A 157 23.48 -4.94 7.59
CA GLN A 157 24.20 -3.67 7.45
C GLN A 157 23.45 -2.52 8.12
N ALA A 158 22.13 -2.42 7.89
CA ALA A 158 21.31 -1.36 8.45
C ALA A 158 21.27 -1.37 9.99
N MET A 159 21.16 -2.56 10.59
CA MET A 159 21.17 -2.73 12.05
C MET A 159 22.54 -2.35 12.64
N MET A 160 23.64 -2.70 11.98
CA MET A 160 24.99 -2.33 12.44
C MET A 160 25.23 -0.82 12.34
N THR A 161 24.78 -0.17 11.27
CA THR A 161 24.98 1.28 11.09
C THR A 161 24.20 2.10 12.12
N SER A 162 23.02 1.63 12.56
CA SER A 162 22.23 2.32 13.57
C SER A 162 22.78 2.15 14.99
N GLU A 163 23.41 1.01 15.28
CA GLU A 163 24.05 0.78 16.59
C GLU A 163 25.29 1.69 16.82
N LEU A 164 25.96 2.11 15.74
CA LEU A 164 27.11 3.01 15.79
C LEU A 164 26.74 4.48 15.97
N ASP A 165 25.46 4.84 15.80
CA ASP A 165 24.95 6.19 16.04
C ASP A 165 24.73 6.42 17.55
N LEU A 166 25.84 6.44 18.29
CA LEU A 166 25.91 6.54 19.75
C LEU A 166 25.38 7.88 20.33
N PHE A 167 24.98 8.83 19.49
CA PHE A 167 24.60 10.19 19.89
C PHE A 167 23.12 10.54 19.76
N GLY A 168 22.25 9.55 19.53
CA GLY A 168 20.84 9.59 19.91
C GLY A 168 19.93 10.52 19.10
N THR A 169 18.89 9.95 18.48
CA THR A 169 17.54 10.56 18.32
C THR A 169 16.57 9.60 17.64
N SER A 170 17.04 8.65 16.81
CA SER A 170 16.16 7.69 16.13
C SER A 170 16.02 6.37 16.90
N SER A 171 14.79 5.97 17.21
CA SER A 171 14.50 4.63 17.74
C SER A 171 14.77 3.58 16.66
N GLN A 172 15.80 2.74 16.84
CA GLN A 172 16.06 1.62 15.93
C GLN A 172 14.87 0.64 15.96
N PRO A 173 14.21 0.36 14.82
CA PRO A 173 13.17 -0.64 14.78
C PRO A 173 13.76 -2.04 14.97
N ALA A 174 12.92 -2.97 15.44
CA ALA A 174 13.30 -4.38 15.49
C ALA A 174 13.83 -4.89 14.13
N ARG A 175 14.65 -5.94 14.10
CA ARG A 175 15.13 -6.52 12.84
C ARG A 175 13.95 -6.88 11.92
N LEU A 176 14.04 -6.49 10.65
CA LEU A 176 13.01 -6.81 9.65
C LEU A 176 12.95 -8.33 9.43
N ARG A 177 11.77 -8.92 9.58
CA ARG A 177 11.54 -10.34 9.33
C ARG A 177 10.81 -10.54 8.01
N PRO A 178 11.13 -11.60 7.25
CA PRO A 178 10.34 -11.94 6.06
C PRO A 178 8.94 -12.38 6.48
N PRO A 179 7.90 -12.07 5.69
CA PRO A 179 6.62 -12.75 5.82
C PRO A 179 6.81 -14.27 5.73
N ARG A 180 5.92 -15.05 6.32
CA ARG A 180 5.93 -16.52 6.25
C ARG A 180 5.05 -17.05 5.13
N LEU A 181 4.04 -16.29 4.72
CA LEU A 181 3.07 -16.60 3.69
C LEU A 181 2.98 -15.48 2.64
N LYS A 182 2.68 -15.88 1.41
CA LYS A 182 2.27 -15.02 0.30
C LYS A 182 0.81 -15.31 -0.05
N LEU A 183 0.00 -14.27 -0.15
CA LEU A 183 -1.40 -14.37 -0.56
C LEU A 183 -1.54 -13.85 -2.00
N ARG A 184 -2.04 -14.68 -2.91
CA ARG A 184 -2.49 -14.23 -4.23
C ARG A 184 -4.00 -14.36 -4.33
N TYR A 185 -4.65 -13.32 -4.82
CA TYR A 185 -6.06 -13.39 -5.18
C TYR A 185 -6.21 -13.74 -6.65
N ARG A 186 -7.24 -14.52 -6.97
CA ARG A 186 -7.79 -14.69 -8.31
C ARG A 186 -9.18 -14.07 -8.33
N TYR A 187 -9.39 -13.07 -9.17
CA TYR A 187 -10.61 -12.27 -9.11
C TYR A 187 -11.00 -11.72 -10.47
N VAL A 188 -12.23 -11.24 -10.58
CA VAL A 188 -12.77 -10.60 -11.77
C VAL A 188 -13.10 -9.15 -11.43
N CYS A 189 -12.66 -8.21 -12.27
CA CYS A 189 -13.02 -6.79 -12.10
C CYS A 189 -14.33 -6.48 -12.83
N GLU A 190 -14.87 -5.28 -12.63
CA GLU A 190 -16.16 -4.89 -13.19
C GLU A 190 -16.16 -4.65 -14.72
N GLU A 191 -15.01 -4.76 -15.40
CA GLU A 191 -15.00 -4.65 -16.85
C GLU A 191 -15.81 -5.77 -17.52
N SER A 192 -16.60 -5.40 -18.53
CA SER A 192 -17.32 -6.36 -19.36
C SER A 192 -16.34 -7.27 -20.10
N GLY A 193 -16.57 -8.58 -20.04
CA GLY A 193 -15.68 -9.57 -20.66
C GLY A 193 -14.34 -9.81 -19.93
N CYS A 194 -14.16 -9.31 -18.70
CA CYS A 194 -12.94 -9.56 -17.93
C CYS A 194 -12.64 -11.07 -17.78
N PRO A 195 -11.45 -11.55 -18.20
CA PRO A 195 -11.09 -12.98 -18.17
C PRO A 195 -10.60 -13.47 -16.81
N SER A 196 -10.74 -12.67 -15.75
CA SER A 196 -10.07 -12.75 -14.44
C SER A 196 -8.62 -12.25 -14.42
N HIS A 197 -8.13 -11.99 -13.20
CA HIS A 197 -6.80 -11.48 -12.88
C HIS A 197 -6.21 -12.26 -11.71
N GLN A 198 -4.88 -12.25 -11.63
CA GLN A 198 -4.14 -12.67 -10.44
C GLN A 198 -3.37 -11.48 -9.86
N GLY A 199 -3.51 -11.24 -8.56
CA GLY A 199 -2.84 -10.16 -7.85
C GLY A 199 -2.17 -10.65 -6.58
N LEU A 200 -0.85 -10.45 -6.47
CA LEU A 200 -0.13 -10.67 -5.21
C LEU A 200 -0.53 -9.56 -4.22
N ASN A 201 -0.88 -9.96 -2.99
CA ASN A 201 -1.12 -9.04 -1.90
C ASN A 201 0.23 -8.56 -1.33
N LEU A 202 0.48 -7.26 -1.45
CA LEU A 202 1.65 -6.55 -0.95
C LEU A 202 1.29 -5.59 0.19
N ASP A 203 0.08 -5.69 0.77
CA ASP A 203 -0.34 -4.86 1.90
C ASP A 203 0.49 -5.19 3.14
N TRP A 204 1.06 -4.17 3.78
CA TRP A 204 1.78 -4.33 5.05
C TRP A 204 0.88 -5.01 6.08
N GLU A 205 -0.41 -4.71 6.15
CA GLU A 205 -1.31 -5.30 7.15
C GLU A 205 -1.23 -6.84 7.18
N LEU A 206 -1.01 -7.48 6.02
CA LEU A 206 -0.77 -8.92 5.92
C LEU A 206 0.55 -9.32 6.59
N THR A 207 1.64 -8.60 6.34
CA THR A 207 2.93 -8.81 7.02
C THR A 207 2.83 -8.57 8.52
N ALA A 208 2.16 -7.51 8.95
CA ALA A 208 1.98 -7.18 10.37
C ALA A 208 1.17 -8.26 11.10
N LEU A 209 0.09 -8.76 10.49
CA LEU A 209 -0.70 -9.87 11.03
C LEU A 209 0.17 -11.11 11.23
N GLN A 210 0.97 -11.48 10.23
CA GLN A 210 1.88 -12.63 10.34
C GLN A 210 2.93 -12.46 11.43
N ASN A 211 3.46 -11.26 11.61
CA ASN A 211 4.43 -10.97 12.67
C ASN A 211 3.80 -11.05 14.08
N ARG A 212 2.55 -10.62 14.25
CA ARG A 212 1.83 -10.80 15.53
C ARG A 212 1.59 -12.26 15.87
N HIS A 213 1.40 -13.11 14.86
CA HIS A 213 1.19 -14.55 14.99
C HIS A 213 2.43 -15.38 14.65
N HIS A 214 3.64 -14.83 14.85
CA HIS A 214 4.86 -15.51 14.40
C HIS A 214 5.08 -16.88 15.07
N GLY A 215 4.59 -17.05 16.30
CA GLY A 215 4.72 -18.30 17.08
C GLY A 215 3.73 -19.40 16.66
N GLU A 216 2.75 -19.08 15.81
CA GLU A 216 1.75 -20.05 15.37
C GLU A 216 2.33 -21.05 14.35
N SER A 217 1.70 -22.23 14.27
CA SER A 217 1.98 -23.17 13.19
C SER A 217 1.61 -22.57 11.82
N LEU A 218 2.24 -23.04 10.74
CA LEU A 218 1.89 -22.56 9.39
C LEU A 218 0.43 -22.86 9.02
N ALA A 219 -0.11 -23.99 9.49
CA ALA A 219 -1.52 -24.33 9.28
C ALA A 219 -2.43 -23.31 9.97
N ARG A 220 -2.18 -23.01 11.25
CA ARG A 220 -2.96 -22.02 11.99
C ARG A 220 -2.82 -20.62 11.41
N LEU A 221 -1.63 -20.25 10.96
CA LEU A 221 -1.40 -18.95 10.33
C LEU A 221 -2.18 -18.82 9.01
N ARG A 222 -2.30 -19.89 8.21
CA ARG A 222 -3.12 -19.90 6.99
C ARG A 222 -4.59 -19.63 7.30
N GLU A 223 -5.14 -20.28 8.32
CA GLU A 223 -6.52 -20.05 8.77
C GLU A 223 -6.73 -18.59 9.20
N ILE A 224 -5.82 -18.05 10.02
CA ILE A 224 -5.90 -16.65 10.48
C ILE A 224 -5.87 -15.67 9.30
N VAL A 225 -5.01 -15.91 8.31
CA VAL A 225 -4.90 -15.07 7.12
C VAL A 225 -6.16 -15.20 6.26
N GLU A 226 -6.66 -16.42 6.03
CA GLU A 226 -7.89 -16.65 5.28
C GLU A 226 -9.09 -15.97 5.94
N ASP A 227 -9.27 -16.12 7.26
CA ASP A 227 -10.35 -15.51 8.00
C ASP A 227 -10.37 -13.99 7.85
N ARG A 228 -9.19 -13.35 7.91
CA ARG A 228 -9.06 -11.89 7.89
C ARG A 228 -9.04 -11.30 6.49
N PHE A 229 -8.30 -11.88 5.56
CA PHE A 229 -8.08 -11.32 4.22
C PHE A 229 -9.00 -11.88 3.14
N VAL A 230 -9.70 -12.97 3.42
CA VAL A 230 -10.65 -13.59 2.50
C VAL A 230 -12.05 -13.54 3.09
N ARG A 231 -12.33 -14.31 4.14
CA ARG A 231 -13.70 -14.47 4.65
C ARG A 231 -14.30 -13.14 5.10
N MET A 232 -13.60 -12.40 5.96
CA MET A 232 -14.07 -11.12 6.50
C MET A 232 -14.16 -10.01 5.43
N MET A 233 -13.17 -9.91 4.55
CA MET A 233 -13.10 -8.83 3.56
C MET A 233 -14.04 -9.01 2.38
N PHE A 234 -14.47 -10.24 2.10
CA PHE A 234 -15.35 -10.58 0.97
C PHE A 234 -16.72 -11.12 1.43
N GLU A 235 -17.13 -10.84 2.67
CA GLU A 235 -18.49 -11.10 3.14
C GLU A 235 -19.52 -10.45 2.20
N GLU A 236 -20.62 -11.13 1.89
CA GLU A 236 -21.63 -10.68 0.91
C GLU A 236 -22.18 -9.27 1.17
N ARG A 237 -22.27 -8.88 2.45
CA ARG A 237 -22.74 -7.56 2.89
C ARG A 237 -21.76 -6.41 2.63
N ARG A 238 -20.57 -6.69 2.10
CA ARG A 238 -19.51 -5.71 1.83
C ARG A 238 -19.39 -5.44 0.34
N LEU A 239 -18.98 -4.22 0.01
CA LEU A 239 -18.51 -3.88 -1.33
C LEU A 239 -16.98 -3.84 -1.29
N THR A 240 -16.34 -4.82 -1.91
CA THR A 240 -14.88 -4.98 -1.81
C THR A 240 -14.18 -4.42 -3.02
N SER A 241 -13.19 -3.57 -2.77
CA SER A 241 -12.32 -2.97 -3.76
C SER A 241 -10.87 -3.23 -3.40
N PHE A 242 -10.04 -3.41 -4.42
CA PHE A 242 -8.60 -3.39 -4.26
C PHE A 242 -8.03 -2.00 -4.57
N PHE A 243 -7.09 -1.58 -3.74
CA PHE A 243 -6.12 -0.56 -4.11
C PHE A 243 -5.03 -1.25 -4.91
N MET A 244 -5.04 -1.06 -6.22
CA MET A 244 -4.10 -1.67 -7.15
C MET A 244 -2.90 -0.77 -7.33
N GLY A 245 -1.74 -1.37 -7.60
CA GLY A 245 -0.66 -0.61 -8.21
C GLY A 245 0.42 -1.44 -8.88
N ASN A 246 1.23 -0.77 -9.71
CA ASN A 246 2.26 -1.42 -10.52
C ASN A 246 3.71 -1.11 -10.05
N PHE A 247 4.67 -1.63 -10.80
CA PHE A 247 6.09 -1.57 -10.49
C PHE A 247 6.82 -0.47 -11.27
N GLU A 248 7.87 0.10 -10.65
CA GLU A 248 8.76 1.08 -11.28
C GLU A 248 9.47 0.51 -12.52
N ALA A 249 9.89 -0.76 -12.48
CA ALA A 249 10.57 -1.38 -13.62
C ALA A 249 9.68 -1.41 -14.87
N ALA A 250 10.16 -0.82 -15.97
CA ALA A 250 9.41 -0.70 -17.22
C ALA A 250 8.85 -2.04 -17.74
N ILE A 251 9.65 -3.11 -17.68
CA ILE A 251 9.25 -4.47 -18.07
C ILE A 251 8.10 -5.09 -17.24
N LYS A 252 7.81 -4.51 -16.08
CA LYS A 252 6.73 -4.92 -15.16
C LYS A 252 5.62 -3.88 -15.09
N ARG A 253 5.63 -2.86 -15.95
CA ARG A 253 4.70 -1.71 -15.85
C ARG A 253 3.24 -2.11 -16.02
N ALA A 254 2.97 -3.06 -16.91
CA ALA A 254 1.65 -3.65 -17.11
C ALA A 254 1.23 -4.66 -16.04
N LYS A 255 2.10 -4.98 -15.06
CA LYS A 255 1.79 -5.93 -13.98
C LYS A 255 1.34 -5.16 -12.75
N PHE A 256 0.13 -5.46 -12.29
CA PHE A 256 -0.45 -4.85 -11.10
C PHE A 256 -0.51 -5.85 -9.94
N SER A 257 -0.41 -5.33 -8.71
CA SER A 257 -0.53 -6.07 -7.45
C SER A 257 -1.54 -5.39 -6.54
N VAL A 258 -2.08 -6.14 -5.59
CA VAL A 258 -3.00 -5.61 -4.58
C VAL A 258 -2.15 -4.99 -3.49
N LEU A 259 -2.26 -3.67 -3.31
CA LEU A 259 -1.52 -2.91 -2.30
C LEU A 259 -2.34 -2.69 -1.03
N GLY A 260 -3.65 -2.95 -1.10
CA GLY A 260 -4.56 -2.99 0.03
C GLY A 260 -6.00 -3.27 -0.40
N THR A 261 -6.84 -3.55 0.58
CA THR A 261 -8.28 -3.80 0.36
C THR A 261 -9.12 -2.75 1.08
N TYR A 262 -10.12 -2.21 0.40
CA TYR A 262 -11.20 -1.40 0.95
C TYR A 262 -12.49 -2.22 0.90
N TYR A 263 -13.16 -2.41 2.03
CA TYR A 263 -14.26 -3.38 2.15
C TYR A 263 -15.39 -2.87 3.07
N PRO A 264 -15.93 -1.65 2.83
CA PRO A 264 -17.02 -1.11 3.61
C PRO A 264 -18.28 -1.99 3.52
N PRO A 265 -19.19 -1.93 4.51
CA PRO A 265 -20.56 -2.39 4.34
C PRO A 265 -21.20 -1.71 3.12
N ARG A 266 -22.02 -2.44 2.35
CA ARG A 266 -22.65 -1.91 1.12
C ARG A 266 -23.42 -0.60 1.34
N GLY A 267 -24.11 -0.46 2.48
CA GLY A 267 -24.84 0.78 2.81
C GLY A 267 -23.95 2.02 2.92
N VAL A 268 -22.69 1.86 3.33
CA VAL A 268 -21.71 2.95 3.39
C VAL A 268 -21.09 3.22 2.01
N ALA A 269 -20.82 2.16 1.25
CA ALA A 269 -20.21 2.27 -0.08
C ALA A 269 -21.12 2.97 -1.10
N SER A 270 -22.44 2.83 -0.94
CA SER A 270 -23.44 3.44 -1.81
C SER A 270 -23.97 4.78 -1.28
N ALA A 271 -23.48 5.25 -0.13
CA ALA A 271 -23.89 6.53 0.40
C ALA A 271 -23.30 7.66 -0.46
N VAL A 272 -24.16 8.42 -1.13
CA VAL A 272 -23.77 9.68 -1.76
C VAL A 272 -23.45 10.66 -0.62
N PRO A 273 -22.29 11.34 -0.65
CA PRO A 273 -22.05 12.42 0.30
C PRO A 273 -23.23 13.40 0.23
N LEU A 274 -23.93 13.55 1.34
CA LEU A 274 -24.78 14.72 1.51
C LEU A 274 -23.79 15.88 1.60
N PHE A 275 -23.93 16.87 0.72
CA PHE A 275 -23.12 18.10 0.58
C PHE A 275 -21.93 17.99 -0.39
#